data_AF-A0A8T8HYH1-F1
#
_entry.id   AF-A0A8T8HYH1-F1
#
_cell.length_a   1.000
_cell.length_b   1.000
_cell.length_c   1.000
_cell.angle_alpha   90.00
_cell.angle_beta   90.00
_cell.angle_gamma   90.00
#
_symmetry.space_group_name_H-M   'P 1'
#
loop_
_entity.id
_entity.type
_entity.pdbx_description
1 polymer ?
#
loop_
_entity_poly.entity_id
_entity_poly.type
_entity_poly.pdbx_seq_one_letter_code
_entity_poly.pdbx_strand_id
1 'polypeptide(L)'
;MAGFEIVAETLEGHGKQLADLGSRIQAAVDAAKTVSMPTDAYGIICQPFRMMLDPVEQWGLDALGGAVEAMESSGKAVEDTVRQYREMEDSIRDSFRAGE
;
A
#
# COMPACT_ATOMS: atom_id res chain seq x y z
N MET A 1 27.25 7.85 20.09
CA MET A 1 26.64 8.51 18.93
C MET A 1 25.86 7.43 18.20
N ALA A 2 24.59 7.23 18.55
CA ALA A 2 23.73 6.25 17.87
C ALA A 2 23.17 6.96 16.64
N GLY A 3 23.94 6.92 15.55
CA GLY A 3 23.45 7.34 14.23
C GLY A 3 22.29 6.42 13.84
N PHE A 4 21.32 7.00 13.14
CA PHE A 4 20.19 6.50 12.34
C PHE A 4 19.63 5.06 12.44
N GLU A 5 20.29 4.08 13.04
CA GLU A 5 19.86 2.68 13.12
C GLU A 5 18.49 2.50 13.80
N ILE A 6 18.22 3.22 14.90
CA ILE A 6 16.89 3.22 15.56
C ILE A 6 15.80 3.76 14.64
N VAL A 7 16.13 4.74 13.79
CA VAL A 7 15.19 5.35 12.84
C VAL A 7 14.94 4.43 11.65
N ALA A 8 15.98 3.79 11.13
CA ALA A 8 15.90 2.85 10.02
C ALA A 8 15.04 1.62 10.37
N GLU A 9 15.20 1.05 11.57
CA GLU A 9 14.38 -0.08 12.04
C GLU A 9 12.89 0.31 12.16
N THR A 10 12.62 1.51 12.71
CA THR A 10 11.25 2.03 12.85
C THR A 10 10.59 2.22 11.48
N LEU A 11 11.33 2.79 10.52
CA LEU A 11 10.86 2.98 9.15
C LEU A 11 10.60 1.64 8.44
N GLU A 12 11.47 0.65 8.64
CA GLU A 12 11.27 -0.70 8.10
C GLU A 12 10.01 -1.36 8.68
N GLY A 13 9.76 -1.17 9.99
CA GLY A 13 8.51 -1.59 10.64
C GLY A 13 7.27 -0.93 10.04
N HIS A 14 7.33 0.37 9.75
CA HIS A 14 6.22 1.08 9.12
C HIS A 14 6.01 0.67 7.65
N GLY A 15 7.09 0.44 6.89
CA GLY A 15 7.02 -0.10 5.53
C GLY A 15 6.29 -1.45 5.49
N LYS A 16 6.57 -2.34 6.44
CA LYS A 16 5.85 -3.62 6.59
C LYS A 16 4.36 -3.43 6.88
N GLN A 17 4.00 -2.45 7.71
CA GLN A 17 2.60 -2.13 8.01
C GLN A 17 1.86 -1.59 6.77
N LEU A 18 2.50 -0.75 5.97
CA LEU A 18 1.95 -0.25 4.71
C LEU A 18 1.73 -1.39 3.70
N ALA A 19 2.70 -2.30 3.59
CA ALA A 19 2.59 -3.47 2.73
C ALA A 19 1.46 -4.43 3.16
N ASP A 20 1.29 -4.67 4.46
CA ASP A 20 0.19 -5.46 5.00
C ASP A 20 -1.17 -4.82 4.69
N LEU A 21 -1.29 -3.51 4.92
CA LEU A 21 -2.52 -2.77 4.62
C LEU A 21 -2.84 -2.81 3.13
N GLY A 22 -1.86 -2.56 2.26
CA GLY A 22 -2.03 -2.66 0.80
C GLY A 22 -2.52 -4.03 0.37
N SER A 23 -1.92 -5.11 0.90
CA SER A 23 -2.32 -6.49 0.61
C SER A 23 -3.77 -6.78 1.01
N ARG A 24 -4.22 -6.26 2.16
CA ARG A 24 -5.60 -6.43 2.64
C ARG A 24 -6.60 -5.67 1.79
N ILE A 25 -6.25 -4.46 1.34
CA ILE A 25 -7.10 -3.68 0.42
C ILE A 25 -7.19 -4.41 -0.93
N GLN A 26 -6.06 -4.93 -1.45
CA GLN A 26 -6.05 -5.70 -2.69
C GLN A 26 -6.95 -6.94 -2.60
N ALA A 27 -6.87 -7.69 -1.50
CA ALA A 27 -7.76 -8.84 -1.27
C ALA A 27 -9.25 -8.44 -1.24
N ALA A 28 -9.57 -7.27 -0.67
CA ALA A 28 -10.94 -6.73 -0.68
C ALA A 28 -11.39 -6.33 -2.09
N VAL A 29 -10.51 -5.74 -2.91
CA VAL A 29 -10.77 -5.42 -4.32
C VAL A 29 -11.03 -6.68 -5.13
N ASP A 30 -10.21 -7.71 -4.97
CA ASP A 30 -10.35 -8.97 -5.69
C ASP A 30 -11.65 -9.69 -5.31
N ALA A 31 -12.02 -9.64 -4.03
CA ALA A 31 -13.32 -10.13 -3.56
C ALA A 31 -14.47 -9.32 -4.19
N ALA A 32 -14.39 -7.99 -4.22
CA ALA A 32 -15.41 -7.13 -4.81
C ALA A 32 -15.58 -7.39 -6.32
N LYS A 33 -14.49 -7.61 -7.06
CA LYS A 33 -14.54 -8.00 -8.48
C LYS A 33 -15.19 -9.37 -8.71
N THR A 34 -15.04 -10.28 -7.75
CA THR A 34 -15.62 -11.62 -7.83
C THR A 34 -17.12 -11.62 -7.47
N VAL A 35 -17.52 -10.75 -6.55
CA VAL A 35 -18.92 -10.55 -6.16
C VAL A 35 -19.53 -9.43 -7.00
N SER A 36 -19.57 -9.60 -8.31
CA SER A 36 -20.54 -8.84 -9.11
C SER A 36 -21.92 -9.31 -8.67
N MET A 37 -22.70 -8.44 -8.00
CA MET A 37 -24.00 -8.84 -7.47
C MET A 37 -24.86 -9.37 -8.62
N PRO A 38 -25.25 -10.66 -8.59
CA PRO A 38 -26.03 -11.24 -9.67
C PRO A 38 -27.43 -10.60 -9.68
N THR A 39 -28.01 -10.45 -10.87
CA THR A 39 -29.23 -9.65 -11.12
C THR A 39 -30.46 -10.15 -10.35
N ASP A 40 -30.41 -11.40 -9.89
CA ASP A 40 -31.40 -12.04 -9.02
C ASP A 40 -31.33 -11.59 -7.55
N ALA A 41 -30.18 -11.10 -7.08
CA ALA A 41 -30.00 -10.60 -5.71
C ALA A 41 -30.79 -9.31 -5.43
N TYR A 42 -31.09 -8.52 -6.47
CA TYR A 42 -31.86 -7.27 -6.34
C TYR A 42 -33.37 -7.49 -6.28
N GLY A 43 -33.87 -8.72 -6.46
CA GLY A 43 -35.30 -8.98 -6.57
C GLY A 43 -35.93 -8.30 -7.79
N ILE A 44 -37.13 -8.73 -8.17
CA ILE A 44 -37.79 -8.29 -9.43
C ILE A 44 -38.02 -6.75 -9.46
N ILE A 45 -38.21 -6.11 -8.30
CA ILE A 45 -38.57 -4.69 -8.21
C ILE A 45 -37.36 -3.76 -8.34
N CYS A 46 -36.17 -4.15 -7.87
CA CYS A 46 -35.01 -3.26 -7.83
C CYS A 46 -34.07 -3.39 -9.05
N GLN A 47 -34.39 -4.27 -10.01
CA GLN A 47 -33.63 -4.41 -11.26
C GLN A 47 -33.40 -3.10 -12.04
N PRO A 48 -34.36 -2.14 -12.13
CA PRO A 48 -34.14 -0.89 -12.85
C PRO A 48 -33.08 0.01 -12.18
N PHE A 49 -32.90 -0.10 -10.86
CA PHE A 49 -31.92 0.70 -10.12
C PHE A 49 -30.48 0.18 -10.29
N ARG A 50 -30.30 -1.06 -10.78
CA ARG A 50 -28.98 -1.64 -11.02
C ARG A 50 -28.15 -0.83 -12.01
N MET A 51 -28.75 -0.40 -13.11
CA MET A 51 -28.07 0.41 -14.13
C MET A 51 -27.55 1.75 -13.57
N MET A 52 -28.14 2.26 -12.48
CA MET A 52 -27.64 3.46 -11.79
C MET A 52 -26.52 3.15 -10.79
N LEU A 53 -26.39 1.90 -10.35
CA LEU A 53 -25.38 1.45 -9.38
C LEU A 53 -24.08 0.97 -10.03
N ASP A 54 -24.13 0.48 -11.27
CA ASP A 54 -22.94 0.09 -12.05
C ASP A 54 -21.82 1.15 -12.07
N PRO A 55 -22.09 2.45 -12.31
CA PRO A 55 -21.03 3.46 -12.25
C PRO A 55 -20.49 3.68 -10.83
N VAL A 56 -21.34 3.56 -9.81
CA VAL A 56 -20.91 3.72 -8.41
C VAL A 56 -20.01 2.56 -7.97
N GLU A 57 -20.32 1.35 -8.42
CA GLU A 57 -19.49 0.16 -8.21
C GLU A 57 -18.11 0.32 -8.87
N GLN A 58 -18.06 0.82 -10.10
CA GLN A 58 -16.80 1.10 -10.78
C GLN A 58 -15.98 2.18 -10.06
N TRP A 59 -16.59 3.29 -9.62
CA TRP A 59 -15.87 4.31 -8.85
C TRP A 59 -15.31 3.76 -7.53
N GLY A 60 -16.04 2.85 -6.87
CA GLY A 60 -15.56 2.17 -5.68
C GLY A 60 -14.33 1.30 -5.96
N LEU A 61 -14.36 0.51 -7.04
CA LEU A 61 -13.23 -0.30 -7.47
C LEU A 61 -12.01 0.56 -7.84
N ASP A 62 -12.21 1.65 -8.58
CA ASP A 62 -11.16 2.58 -8.97
C ASP A 62 -10.53 3.26 -7.74
N ALA A 63 -11.36 3.71 -6.80
CA ALA A 63 -10.88 4.36 -5.57
C ALA A 63 -10.07 3.38 -4.70
N LEU A 64 -10.53 2.13 -4.56
CA LEU A 64 -9.79 1.11 -3.83
C LEU A 64 -8.49 0.72 -4.55
N GLY A 65 -8.50 0.64 -5.89
CA GLY A 65 -7.29 0.42 -6.69
C GLY A 65 -6.26 1.54 -6.49
N GLY A 66 -6.69 2.79 -6.58
CA GLY A 66 -5.83 3.94 -6.30
C GLY A 66 -5.30 3.97 -4.86
N ALA A 67 -6.07 3.49 -3.89
CA ALA A 67 -5.59 3.34 -2.52
C ALA A 67 -4.47 2.29 -2.40
N VAL A 68 -4.58 1.15 -3.09
CA VAL A 68 -3.49 0.14 -3.14
C VAL A 68 -2.23 0.75 -3.74
N GLU A 69 -2.34 1.42 -4.89
CA GLU A 69 -1.20 2.07 -5.57
C GLU A 69 -0.52 3.12 -4.67
N ALA A 70 -1.32 3.92 -3.96
CA ALA A 70 -0.80 4.92 -3.03
C ALA A 70 -0.06 4.28 -1.84
N MET A 71 -0.56 3.16 -1.30
CA MET A 71 0.11 2.42 -0.23
C MET A 71 1.42 1.79 -0.71
N GLU A 72 1.44 1.19 -1.90
CA GLU A 72 2.66 0.62 -2.49
C GLU A 72 3.71 1.70 -2.76
N SER A 73 3.30 2.83 -3.33
CA SER A 73 4.18 3.98 -3.58
C SER A 73 4.79 4.52 -2.29
N SER A 74 3.95 4.67 -1.25
CA SER A 74 4.40 5.11 0.08
C SER A 74 5.37 4.09 0.72
N GLY A 75 5.08 2.79 0.60
CA GLY A 75 5.96 1.72 1.08
C GLY A 75 7.33 1.76 0.41
N LYS A 76 7.38 1.86 -0.93
CA LYS A 76 8.64 2.00 -1.69
C LYS A 76 9.45 3.22 -1.26
N ALA A 77 8.80 4.37 -1.06
CA ALA A 77 9.49 5.58 -0.62
C ALA A 77 10.13 5.40 0.78
N VAL A 78 9.46 4.68 1.68
CA VAL A 78 10.00 4.35 3.00
C VAL A 78 11.19 3.40 2.89
N GLU A 79 11.09 2.35 2.08
CA GLU A 79 12.20 1.41 1.83
C GLU A 79 13.42 2.10 1.23
N ASP A 80 13.20 2.98 0.26
CA ASP A 80 14.26 3.77 -0.37
C ASP A 80 14.94 4.70 0.64
N THR A 81 14.17 5.30 1.55
CA THR A 81 14.71 6.14 2.64
C THR A 81 15.57 5.32 3.59
N VAL A 82 15.13 4.13 3.99
CA VAL A 82 15.93 3.21 4.83
C VAL A 82 17.24 2.83 4.15
N ARG A 83 17.21 2.53 2.85
CA ARG A 83 18.40 2.22 2.06
C ARG A 83 19.39 3.39 2.05
N GLN A 84 18.91 4.60 1.78
CA GLN A 84 19.75 5.81 1.80
C GLN A 84 20.40 6.04 3.16
N TYR A 85 19.69 5.81 4.27
CA TYR A 85 20.27 5.96 5.61
C TYR A 85 21.37 4.95 5.86
N ARG A 86 21.17 3.68 5.51
CA ARG A 86 22.20 2.63 5.66
C ARG A 86 23.45 2.92 4.82
N GLU A 87 23.26 3.31 3.56
CA GLU A 87 24.36 3.68 2.66
C GLU A 87 25.19 4.86 3.21
N MET A 88 24.52 5.88 3.76
CA MET A 88 25.20 7.02 4.38
C MET A 88 25.98 6.61 5.63
N GLU A 89 25.41 5.76 6.49
CA GLU A 89 26.12 5.27 7.67
C GLU A 89 27.34 4.42 7.32
N ASP A 90 27.22 3.51 6.36
CA ASP A 90 28.34 2.69 5.91
C ASP A 90 29.44 3.56 5.28
N SER A 91 29.08 4.55 4.46
CA SER A 91 30.05 5.49 3.88
C SER A 91 30.80 6.29 4.96
N ILE A 92 30.10 6.74 6.01
CA ILE A 92 30.73 7.47 7.12
C ILE A 92 31.63 6.52 7.92
N ARG A 93 31.14 5.32 8.23
CA ARG A 93 31.89 4.27 8.95
C ARG A 93 33.20 3.92 8.24
N ASP A 94 33.15 3.73 6.92
CA ASP A 94 34.33 3.41 6.11
C ASP A 94 35.31 4.57 6.05
N SER A 95 34.82 5.82 6.00
CA SER A 95 35.66 7.01 6.05
C SER A 95 36.44 7.13 7.36
N PHE A 96 35.81 6.77 8.49
CA PHE A 96 36.49 6.74 9.78
C PHE A 96 37.53 5.61 9.88
N ARG A 97 37.26 4.43 9.31
CA ARG A 97 38.21 3.31 9.27
C ARG A 97 39.42 3.56 8.39
N ALA A 98 39.26 4.31 7.30
CA ALA A 98 40.34 4.63 6.37
C ALA A 98 41.26 5.77 6.86
N GLY A 99 40.87 6.47 7.94
CA GLY A 99 41.64 7.57 8.53
C GLY A 99 42.57 7.18 9.69
N GLU A 100 42.60 5.90 10.08
CA GLU A 100 43.57 5.28 10.99
C GLU A 100 44.69 4.57 10.21
#